data_AF-A0A1H9U4W0-F1
#
_entry.id   AF-A0A1H9U4W0-F1
#
_cell.length_a   1.000
_cell.length_b   1.000
_cell.length_c   1.000
_cell.angle_alpha   90.00
_cell.angle_beta   90.00
_cell.angle_gamma   90.00
#
_symmetry.space_group_name_H-M   'P 1'
#
loop_
_entity.id
_entity.type
_entity.pdbx_description
1 polymer ?
#
loop_
_entity_poly.entity_id
_entity_poly.type
_entity_poly.pdbx_seq_one_letter_code
_entity_poly.pdbx_strand_id
1 'polypeptide(L)'
;MTRPRKRTHTSHIQAAARLREHPGMWMQVAVYPVAYSARGAAHRIRTAYRLPAYAPAGAFEARVEQIDEGTAVVARWLGAQVEADLWQAAALAAVHAGGDPR
;
A
#
# COMPACT_ATOMS: atom_id res chain seq x y z
N MET A 1 -17.83 -3.24 31.91
CA MET A 1 -17.84 -3.96 30.62
C MET A 1 -17.42 -2.99 29.52
N THR A 2 -16.22 -3.14 28.96
CA THR A 2 -15.71 -2.24 27.90
C THR A 2 -16.26 -2.67 26.55
N ARG A 3 -17.03 -1.79 25.89
CA ARG A 3 -17.62 -2.06 24.58
C ARG A 3 -16.49 -2.24 23.55
N PRO A 4 -16.47 -3.31 22.73
CA PRO A 4 -15.45 -3.47 21.72
C PRO A 4 -15.56 -2.29 20.73
N ARG A 5 -14.48 -1.49 20.62
CA ARG A 5 -14.40 -0.36 19.70
C ARG A 5 -14.64 -0.91 18.29
N LYS A 6 -15.70 -0.42 17.62
CA LYS A 6 -16.08 -0.85 16.28
C LYS A 6 -14.86 -0.70 15.37
N ARG A 7 -14.36 -1.83 14.82
CA ARG A 7 -13.26 -1.82 13.86
C ARG A 7 -13.73 -1.08 12.62
N THR A 8 -13.28 0.16 12.43
CA THR A 8 -13.54 0.89 11.18
C THR A 8 -12.79 0.16 10.08
N HIS A 9 -13.52 -0.57 9.24
CA HIS A 9 -12.92 -1.27 8.11
C HIS A 9 -12.34 -0.22 7.17
N THR A 10 -11.01 -0.14 7.10
CA THR A 10 -10.34 0.84 6.24
C THR A 10 -10.57 0.47 4.78
N SER A 11 -11.15 1.38 4.00
CA SER A 11 -11.26 1.20 2.55
C SER A 11 -9.91 1.49 1.89
N HIS A 12 -9.17 0.43 1.55
CA HIS A 12 -7.88 0.54 0.87
C HIS A 12 -7.98 1.22 -0.51
N ILE A 13 -9.12 1.07 -1.19
CA ILE A 13 -9.38 1.75 -2.48
C ILE A 13 -9.42 3.26 -2.27
N GLN A 14 -10.20 3.73 -1.30
CA GLN A 14 -10.31 5.16 -1.00
C GLN A 14 -8.99 5.72 -0.47
N ALA A 15 -8.27 4.97 0.37
CA ALA A 15 -6.97 5.38 0.86
C ALA A 15 -5.95 5.54 -0.28
N ALA A 16 -5.90 4.58 -1.22
CA ALA A 16 -5.01 4.66 -2.38
C ALA A 16 -5.38 5.82 -3.32
N ALA A 17 -6.69 6.08 -3.54
CA ALA A 17 -7.15 7.23 -4.32
C ALA A 17 -6.68 8.54 -3.69
N ARG A 18 -6.92 8.72 -2.38
CA ARG A 18 -6.45 9.90 -1.64
C ARG A 18 -4.95 10.10 -1.73
N LEU A 19 -4.17 9.01 -1.64
CA LEU A 19 -2.70 9.08 -1.79
C LEU A 19 -2.28 9.55 -3.19
N ARG A 20 -3.01 9.16 -4.24
CA ARG A 20 -2.75 9.62 -5.61
C ARG A 20 -3.10 11.10 -5.82
N GLU A 21 -4.11 11.60 -5.12
CA GLU A 21 -4.45 13.03 -5.10
C GLU A 21 -3.35 13.91 -4.46
N HIS A 22 -2.50 13.32 -3.60
CA HIS A 22 -1.41 14.02 -2.92
C HIS A 22 -0.05 13.29 -3.10
N PRO A 23 0.57 13.37 -4.30
CA PRO A 23 1.82 12.70 -4.60
C PRO A 23 2.95 13.13 -3.64
N GLY A 24 3.74 12.17 -3.17
CA GLY A 24 4.88 12.40 -2.26
C GLY A 24 4.50 12.69 -0.80
N MET A 25 3.22 12.91 -0.49
CA MET A 25 2.76 13.24 0.85
C MET A 25 2.49 11.97 1.68
N TRP A 26 3.10 11.91 2.87
CA TRP A 26 2.81 10.87 3.85
C TRP A 26 1.46 11.11 4.49
N MET A 27 0.55 10.15 4.36
CA MET A 27 -0.78 10.21 4.97
C MET A 27 -1.12 8.90 5.68
N GLN A 28 -1.90 9.01 6.75
CA GLN A 28 -2.40 7.86 7.50
C GLN A 28 -3.41 7.07 6.66
N VAL A 29 -3.16 5.76 6.53
CA VAL A 29 -4.06 4.81 5.88
C VAL A 29 -4.97 4.14 6.91
N ALA A 30 -4.39 3.60 7.97
CA ALA A 30 -5.11 2.85 9.00
C ALA A 30 -4.35 2.89 10.34
N VAL A 31 -5.07 2.60 11.43
CA VAL A 31 -4.48 2.39 12.76
C VAL A 31 -4.80 0.99 13.21
N TYR A 32 -3.78 0.28 13.68
CA TYR A 32 -3.91 -1.07 14.23
C TYR A 32 -3.59 -1.07 15.73
N PRO A 33 -4.29 -1.89 16.54
CA PRO A 33 -3.99 -2.00 17.97
C PRO A 33 -2.61 -2.59 18.27
N VAL A 34 -2.02 -3.32 17.31
CA VAL A 34 -0.75 -4.03 17.49
C VAL A 34 0.18 -3.79 16.30
N ALA A 35 1.47 -3.62 16.60
CA ALA A 35 2.50 -3.30 15.60
C ALA A 35 2.67 -4.40 14.54
N TYR A 36 2.48 -5.68 14.89
CA TYR A 36 2.59 -6.80 13.95
C TYR A 36 1.61 -6.65 12.78
N SER A 37 0.34 -6.37 13.07
CA SER A 37 -0.69 -6.16 12.06
C SER A 37 -0.41 -4.93 11.18
N ALA A 38 0.07 -3.84 11.79
CA ALA A 38 0.47 -2.64 11.05
C ALA A 38 1.64 -2.91 10.10
N ARG A 39 2.66 -3.66 10.53
CA ARG A 39 3.81 -4.04 9.69
C ARG A 39 3.37 -4.91 8.51
N GLY A 40 2.48 -5.88 8.74
CA GLY A 40 1.91 -6.71 7.68
C GLY A 40 1.08 -5.89 6.68
N ALA A 41 0.32 -4.89 7.14
CA ALA A 41 -0.40 -3.98 6.28
C ALA A 41 0.55 -3.08 5.46
N ALA A 42 1.56 -2.48 6.08
CA ALA A 42 2.56 -1.67 5.39
C ALA A 42 3.32 -2.49 4.34
N HIS A 43 3.66 -3.75 4.63
CA HIS A 43 4.27 -4.65 3.66
C HIS A 43 3.35 -4.87 2.44
N ARG A 44 2.08 -5.21 2.65
CA ARG A 44 1.11 -5.42 1.55
C ARG A 44 0.87 -4.18 0.70
N ILE A 45 0.95 -2.99 1.29
CA ILE A 45 0.88 -1.73 0.53
C ILE A 45 2.10 -1.61 -0.40
N ARG A 46 3.32 -1.81 0.13
CA ARG A 46 4.56 -1.71 -0.68
C ARG A 46 4.61 -2.73 -1.82
N THR A 47 4.16 -3.96 -1.55
CA THR A 47 4.23 -5.07 -2.52
C THR A 47 2.97 -5.21 -3.37
N ALA A 48 1.94 -4.39 -3.14
CA ALA A 48 0.60 -4.58 -3.67
C ALA A 48 -0.01 -5.99 -3.44
N TYR A 49 0.52 -6.77 -2.49
CA TYR A 49 0.12 -8.16 -2.30
C TYR A 49 -1.34 -8.27 -1.81
N ARG A 50 -2.18 -8.86 -2.65
CA ARG A 50 -3.65 -8.95 -2.45
C ARG A 50 -4.32 -7.59 -2.24
N LEU A 51 -3.69 -6.50 -2.69
CA LEU A 51 -4.22 -5.14 -2.61
C LEU A 51 -4.02 -4.44 -3.97
N PRO A 52 -4.85 -4.74 -4.99
CA PRO A 52 -4.69 -4.19 -6.34
C PRO A 52 -4.75 -2.66 -6.39
N ALA A 53 -5.39 -2.01 -5.41
CA ALA A 53 -5.43 -0.55 -5.30
C ALA A 53 -4.04 0.11 -5.17
N TYR A 54 -3.05 -0.63 -4.64
CA TYR A 54 -1.66 -0.16 -4.52
C TYR A 54 -0.73 -0.74 -5.58
N ALA A 55 -1.28 -1.46 -6.57
CA ALA A 55 -0.49 -1.87 -7.71
C ALA A 55 -0.09 -0.64 -8.55
N PRO A 56 1.08 -0.70 -9.23
CA PRO A 56 2.05 -1.79 -9.25
C PRO A 56 2.87 -1.85 -7.94
N ALA A 57 3.47 -3.01 -7.66
CA ALA A 57 4.38 -3.15 -6.52
C ALA A 57 5.51 -2.11 -6.63
N GLY A 58 5.77 -1.39 -5.53
CA GLY A 58 6.74 -0.29 -5.50
C GLY A 58 6.17 1.10 -5.82
N ALA A 59 4.92 1.24 -6.30
CA ALA A 59 4.33 2.55 -6.56
C ALA A 59 4.03 3.35 -5.27
N PHE A 60 3.96 2.65 -4.14
CA PHE A 60 3.72 3.23 -2.84
C PHE A 60 4.85 2.89 -1.88
N GLU A 61 5.26 3.89 -1.12
CA GLU A 61 6.01 3.66 0.11
C GLU A 61 5.03 3.57 1.28
N ALA A 62 5.33 2.71 2.24
CA ALA A 62 4.57 2.60 3.47
C ALA A 62 5.48 2.28 4.65
N ARG A 63 5.20 2.89 5.80
CA ARG A 63 5.89 2.64 7.08
C ARG A 63 4.90 2.63 8.24
N VAL A 64 5.39 2.23 9.40
CA VAL A 64 4.61 2.22 10.64
C VAL A 64 5.10 3.30 11.58
N GLU A 65 4.17 3.95 12.26
CA GLU A 65 4.44 4.97 13.27
C GLU A 65 3.68 4.61 14.55
N GLN A 66 4.35 4.73 15.71
CA GLN A 66 3.67 4.56 17.00
C GLN A 66 2.92 5.84 17.33
N ILE A 67 1.64 5.71 17.69
CA ILE A 67 0.76 6.80 18.11
C ILE A 67 0.04 6.38 19.40
N ASP A 68 -0.58 7.33 20.11
CA ASP A 68 -1.24 7.05 21.38
C ASP A 68 -2.37 6.01 21.24
N GLU A 69 -3.05 5.98 20.09
CA GLU A 69 -4.14 5.06 19.81
C GLU A 69 -3.69 3.68 19.26
N GLY A 70 -2.39 3.45 19.11
CA GLY A 70 -1.82 2.19 18.62
C GLY A 70 -0.69 2.37 17.61
N THR A 71 -0.68 1.57 16.54
CA THR A 71 0.32 1.69 15.47
C THR A 71 -0.36 2.15 14.18
N ALA A 72 -0.03 3.36 13.74
CA ALA A 72 -0.46 3.91 12.47
C ALA A 72 0.34 3.30 11.31
N VAL A 73 -0.35 3.04 10.21
CA VAL A 73 0.27 2.79 8.91
C VAL A 73 0.14 4.08 8.12
N VAL A 74 1.27 4.68 7.78
CA VAL A 74 1.34 5.82 6.88
C VAL A 74 1.93 5.37 5.56
N ALA A 75 1.42 5.95 4.48
CA ALA A 75 1.90 5.67 3.13
C ALA A 75 2.00 6.96 2.33
N ARG A 76 2.75 6.91 1.24
CA ARG A 76 2.75 7.94 0.20
C ARG A 76 2.79 7.28 -1.17
N TRP A 77 2.14 7.90 -2.14
CA TRP A 77 2.30 7.53 -3.53
C TRP A 77 3.50 8.26 -4.13
N LEU A 78 4.31 7.56 -4.92
CA LEU A 78 5.56 8.12 -5.46
C LEU A 78 5.36 8.97 -6.72
N GLY A 79 4.16 8.92 -7.32
CA GLY A 79 3.80 9.72 -8.48
C GLY A 79 3.60 8.90 -9.76
N ALA A 80 2.98 9.53 -10.75
CA ALA A 80 2.54 8.87 -11.98
C ALA A 80 3.71 8.29 -12.79
N GLN A 81 4.84 9.00 -12.83
CA GLN A 81 6.00 8.54 -13.59
C GLN A 81 6.56 7.23 -13.03
N VAL A 82 6.75 7.16 -11.71
CA VAL A 82 7.25 5.94 -11.05
C VAL A 82 6.27 4.78 -11.27
N GLU A 83 4.96 5.04 -11.15
CA GLU A 83 3.93 4.03 -11.42
C GLU A 83 3.97 3.55 -12.88
N ALA A 84 4.13 4.45 -13.84
CA ALA A 84 4.23 4.12 -15.27
C ALA A 84 5.49 3.28 -15.56
N ASP A 85 6.65 3.67 -15.04
CA ASP A 85 7.92 2.96 -15.22
C ASP A 85 7.85 1.53 -14.65
N LEU A 86 7.21 1.36 -13.49
CA LEU A 86 6.99 0.05 -12.87
C LEU A 86 6.07 -0.83 -13.71
N TRP A 87 5.00 -0.27 -14.29
CA TRP A 87 4.15 -1.01 -15.21
C TRP A 87 4.87 -1.41 -16.49
N GLN A 88 5.69 -0.51 -17.06
CA GLN A 88 6.50 -0.80 -18.23
C GLN A 88 7.50 -1.91 -17.94
N ALA A 89 8.20 -1.85 -16.80
CA ALA A 89 9.13 -2.89 -16.36
C ALA A 89 8.42 -4.25 -16.18
N ALA A 90 7.23 -4.26 -15.56
CA ALA A 90 6.45 -5.48 -15.40
C ALA A 90 6.00 -6.07 -16.74
N ALA A 91 5.57 -5.23 -17.68
CA ALA A 91 5.21 -5.66 -19.04
C ALA A 91 6.41 -6.25 -19.79
N LEU A 92 7.58 -5.61 -19.72
CA LEU A 92 8.81 -6.12 -20.32
C LEU A 92 9.21 -7.46 -19.72
N ALA A 93 9.14 -7.63 -18.39
CA ALA A 93 9.44 -8.89 -17.73
C ALA A 93 8.49 -10.02 -18.18
N ALA A 94 7.20 -9.73 -18.36
CA ALA A 94 6.22 -10.71 -18.84
C ALA A 94 6.53 -11.19 -20.27
N VAL A 95 6.98 -10.29 -21.16
CA VAL A 95 7.40 -10.67 -22.53
C VAL A 95 8.59 -11.63 -22.50
N HIS A 96 9.58 -11.38 -21.63
CA HIS A 96 10.77 -12.23 -21.52
C HIS A 96 10.46 -13.58 -20.85
N ALA A 97 9.49 -13.63 -19.94
CA ALA A 97 9.05 -14.86 -19.29
C ALA A 97 8.20 -15.76 -20.21
N GLY A 98 7.54 -15.19 -21.23
CA GLY A 98 6.69 -15.92 -22.18
C GLY A 98 7.40 -16.48 -23.41
N GLY A 99 8.71 -16.29 -23.54
CA GLY A 99 9.52 -16.76 -24.67
C GLY A 99 10.19 -18.11 -24.45
N ASP A 100 9.43 -19.18 -24.19
CA ASP A 100 9.89 -20.56 -24.45
C ASP A 100 8.99 -21.19 -25.51
N PRO A 101 9.32 -21.04 -26.81
CA PRO A 101 8.72 -21.85 -27.86
C PRO A 101 9.45 -23.20 -27.89
N ARG A 102 8.90 -24.20 -27.19
CA ARG A 102 9.16 -25.60 -27.54
C ARG A 102 8.02 -26.14 -28.36
#